data_AF-A0A382TAT6-F1
#
_entry.id   AF-A0A382TAT6-F1
#
_cell.length_a   1.000
_cell.length_b   1.000
_cell.length_c   1.000
_cell.angle_alpha   90.00
_cell.angle_beta   90.00
_cell.angle_gamma   90.00
#
_symmetry.space_group_name_H-M   'P 1'
#
loop_
_entity.id
_entity.type
_entity.pdbx_description
1 polymer ?
#
loop_
_entity_poly.entity_id
_entity_poly.type
_entity_poly.pdbx_seq_one_letter_code
_entity_poly.pdbx_strand_id
1 'polypeptide(L)'
;MSLEELGKIETLYWQIMGRLQQWYRNEEYVPEELQELDYSLSSQYLCNFSVFQSAADTWAIDQLLPVVPLIRMNEEPTVNCSLVDITCDSDGKIDQFTIGREITDVLPMHPLKKDEPYYIGLFLTGAYQDVMGDMHNLFGRLNEVHIYSYDDDPEDFYIEEVVKGSSVEDVLNVMQYNPRAMASDVKRLIDKQVWDGKLNPREGVRWTDFYENCLAGYTYLKQ
;
A
#
# COMPACT_ATOMS: atom_id res chain seq x y z
N MET A 1 1.71 -31.55 -20.57
CA MET A 1 0.95 -31.22 -19.35
C MET A 1 -0.04 -30.13 -19.73
N SER A 2 -1.33 -30.35 -19.50
CA SER A 2 -2.36 -29.35 -19.78
C SER A 2 -2.44 -28.30 -18.65
N LEU A 3 -3.09 -27.16 -18.90
CA LEU A 3 -3.32 -26.15 -17.87
C LEU A 3 -4.17 -26.70 -16.70
N GLU A 4 -5.10 -27.61 -16.99
CA GLU A 4 -5.89 -28.29 -15.96
C GLU A 4 -5.05 -29.23 -15.09
N GLU A 5 -4.11 -29.96 -15.69
CA GLU A 5 -3.18 -30.81 -14.96
C GLU A 5 -2.25 -29.98 -14.07
N LEU A 6 -1.74 -28.87 -14.59
CA LEU A 6 -0.91 -27.94 -13.83
C LEU A 6 -1.67 -27.37 -12.63
N GLY A 7 -2.90 -26.87 -12.83
CA GLY A 7 -3.71 -26.34 -11.74
C GLY A 7 -4.05 -27.36 -10.66
N LYS A 8 -4.25 -28.64 -11.03
CA LYS A 8 -4.43 -29.73 -10.05
C LYS A 8 -3.15 -29.98 -9.24
N ILE A 9 -2.00 -29.99 -9.90
CA ILE A 9 -0.69 -30.19 -9.24
C ILE A 9 -0.40 -29.05 -8.28
N GLU A 10 -0.58 -27.80 -8.69
CA GLU A 10 -0.40 -26.62 -7.83
C GLU A 10 -1.34 -26.64 -6.63
N THR A 11 -2.62 -26.96 -6.84
CA THR A 11 -3.60 -27.06 -5.74
C THR A 11 -3.21 -28.13 -4.72
N LEU A 12 -2.81 -29.31 -5.20
CA LEU A 12 -2.37 -30.41 -4.32
C LEU A 12 -1.09 -30.05 -3.56
N TYR A 13 -0.13 -29.40 -4.23
CA TYR A 13 1.09 -28.90 -3.62
C TYR A 13 0.77 -27.97 -2.43
N TRP A 14 -0.05 -26.94 -2.64
CA TRP A 14 -0.42 -25.99 -1.58
C TRP A 14 -1.21 -26.64 -0.43
N GLN A 15 -2.10 -27.60 -0.73
CA GLN A 15 -2.83 -28.34 0.30
C GLN A 15 -1.90 -29.19 1.18
N ILE A 16 -0.89 -29.84 0.58
CA ILE A 16 0.11 -30.62 1.31
C ILE A 16 0.95 -29.69 2.19
N MET A 17 1.41 -28.56 1.64
CA MET A 17 2.23 -27.58 2.39
C MET A 17 1.47 -27.00 3.58
N GLY A 18 0.21 -26.59 3.41
CA GLY A 18 -0.59 -26.09 4.52
C GLY A 18 -0.83 -27.13 5.63
N ARG A 19 -0.98 -28.41 5.27
CA ARG A 19 -1.11 -29.49 6.25
C ARG A 19 0.21 -29.77 6.98
N LEU A 20 1.34 -29.65 6.28
CA LEU A 20 2.68 -29.82 6.84
C LEU A 20 2.99 -28.71 7.85
N GLN A 21 2.64 -27.46 7.53
CA GLN A 21 2.76 -26.31 8.43
C GLN A 21 2.00 -26.52 9.74
N GLN A 22 0.76 -27.00 9.69
CA GLN A 22 -0.02 -27.30 10.90
C GLN A 22 0.61 -28.42 11.75
N TRP A 23 1.30 -29.36 11.12
CA TRP A 23 1.92 -30.48 11.82
C TRP A 23 3.18 -30.06 12.57
N TYR A 24 4.13 -29.37 11.92
CA TYR A 24 5.39 -29.00 12.58
C TYR A 24 5.27 -27.82 13.54
N ARG A 25 4.18 -27.03 13.51
CA ARG A 25 3.97 -25.90 14.43
C ARG A 25 4.04 -26.28 15.91
N ASN A 26 3.82 -27.55 16.24
CA ASN A 26 3.86 -28.08 17.61
C ASN A 26 5.13 -28.89 17.91
N GLU A 27 6.07 -28.96 16.96
CA GLU A 27 7.31 -29.71 17.11
C GLU A 27 8.39 -28.84 17.73
N GLU A 28 9.24 -29.45 18.55
CA GLU A 28 10.29 -28.75 19.31
C GLU A 28 11.49 -28.35 18.43
N TYR A 29 11.64 -28.97 17.25
CA TYR A 29 12.68 -28.70 16.28
C TYR A 29 12.11 -28.64 14.87
N VAL A 30 12.28 -27.49 14.22
CA VAL A 30 11.87 -27.25 12.83
C VAL A 30 13.14 -27.02 11.99
N PRO A 31 13.44 -27.89 11.01
CA PRO A 31 14.52 -27.68 10.05
C PRO A 31 14.42 -26.33 9.34
N GLU A 32 15.56 -25.75 8.99
CA GLU A 32 15.66 -24.44 8.33
C GLU A 32 14.88 -24.39 7.00
N GLU A 33 14.88 -25.50 6.24
CA GLU A 33 14.14 -25.60 4.97
C GLU A 33 12.61 -25.52 5.16
N LEU A 34 12.11 -25.84 6.36
CA LEU A 34 10.70 -25.70 6.71
C LEU A 34 10.38 -24.30 7.24
N GLN A 35 11.37 -23.50 7.63
CA GLN A 35 11.15 -22.10 8.00
C GLN A 35 10.84 -21.25 6.76
N GLU A 36 11.46 -21.54 5.62
CA GLU A 36 11.10 -20.94 4.32
C GLU A 36 9.64 -21.21 3.92
N LEU A 37 9.04 -22.27 4.46
CA LEU A 37 7.64 -22.60 4.22
C LEU A 37 6.70 -21.57 4.85
N ASP A 38 7.05 -21.03 6.02
CA ASP A 38 6.25 -20.01 6.69
C ASP A 38 6.18 -18.72 5.87
N TYR A 39 7.28 -18.34 5.21
CA TYR A 39 7.29 -17.24 4.25
C TYR A 39 6.46 -17.57 3.00
N SER A 40 6.65 -18.76 2.43
CA SER A 40 5.96 -19.19 1.20
C SER A 40 4.45 -19.33 1.37
N LEU A 41 3.98 -19.69 2.57
CA LEU A 41 2.57 -19.77 2.94
C LEU A 41 2.03 -18.47 3.56
N SER A 42 2.89 -17.46 3.75
CA SER A 42 2.48 -16.19 4.34
C SER A 42 1.45 -15.50 3.44
N SER A 43 0.47 -14.86 4.07
CA SER A 43 -0.46 -14.01 3.34
C SER A 43 0.26 -12.73 2.90
N GLN A 44 -0.18 -12.12 1.81
CA GLN A 44 0.32 -10.80 1.41
C GLN A 44 -0.76 -9.75 1.72
N TYR A 45 -0.42 -8.77 2.55
CA TYR A 45 -1.34 -7.68 2.89
C TYR A 45 -1.01 -6.47 2.03
N LEU A 46 -1.93 -6.15 1.11
CA LEU A 46 -1.83 -5.00 0.23
C LEU A 46 -2.13 -3.71 0.99
N CYS A 47 -1.12 -2.85 1.09
CA CYS A 47 -1.16 -1.62 1.85
C CYS A 47 -1.20 -0.41 0.91
N ASN A 48 -2.07 0.56 1.18
CA ASN A 48 -2.24 1.76 0.36
C ASN A 48 -1.13 2.79 0.62
N PHE A 49 0.10 2.46 0.25
CA PHE A 49 1.27 3.33 0.32
C PHE A 49 2.25 2.95 -0.80
N SER A 50 3.42 3.61 -0.85
CA SER A 50 4.54 3.19 -1.69
C SER A 50 5.80 3.10 -0.84
N VAL A 51 6.49 1.95 -0.92
CA VAL A 51 7.77 1.69 -0.26
C VAL A 51 8.82 2.67 -0.78
N PHE A 52 8.90 2.87 -2.09
CA PHE A 52 9.86 3.80 -2.71
C PHE A 52 9.68 5.26 -2.25
N GLN A 53 8.46 5.66 -1.88
CA GLN A 53 8.16 7.01 -1.43
C GLN A 53 8.30 7.19 0.09
N SER A 54 8.05 6.14 0.88
CA SER A 54 7.86 6.26 2.35
C SER A 54 8.86 5.45 3.18
N ALA A 55 9.54 4.49 2.57
CA ALA A 55 10.46 3.55 3.17
C ALA A 55 11.62 3.24 2.21
N ALA A 56 12.17 4.29 1.59
CA ALA A 56 13.21 4.18 0.56
C ALA A 56 14.45 3.44 1.07
N ASP A 57 14.83 3.62 2.33
CA ASP A 57 15.99 2.94 2.91
C ASP A 57 15.74 1.44 3.16
N THR A 58 14.48 1.01 3.36
CA THR A 58 14.15 -0.42 3.41
C THR A 58 14.45 -1.08 2.07
N TRP A 59 14.13 -0.40 0.96
CA TRP A 59 14.47 -0.89 -0.37
C TRP A 59 15.96 -0.77 -0.71
N ALA A 60 16.61 0.33 -0.32
CA ALA A 60 17.98 0.64 -0.77
C ALA A 60 19.08 -0.06 0.04
N ILE A 61 18.89 -0.24 1.36
CA ILE A 61 19.93 -0.71 2.28
C ILE A 61 19.41 -1.70 3.34
N ASP A 62 18.26 -2.33 3.10
CA ASP A 62 17.63 -3.28 4.01
C ASP A 62 17.37 -2.69 5.42
N GLN A 63 17.04 -1.38 5.50
CA GLN A 63 16.73 -0.75 6.79
C GLN A 63 15.47 -1.37 7.40
N LEU A 64 15.62 -1.86 8.63
CA LEU A 64 14.52 -2.36 9.44
C LEU A 64 13.70 -1.20 10.03
N LEU A 65 12.41 -1.21 9.75
CA LEU A 65 11.44 -0.26 10.30
C LEU A 65 10.42 -1.02 11.15
N PRO A 66 10.15 -0.59 12.40
CA PRO A 66 9.11 -1.21 13.21
C PRO A 66 7.73 -1.00 12.58
N VAL A 67 6.99 -2.09 12.43
CA VAL A 67 5.64 -2.11 11.86
C VAL A 67 4.68 -2.67 12.90
N VAL A 68 3.60 -1.93 13.19
CA VAL A 68 2.61 -2.33 14.21
C VAL A 68 1.18 -2.03 13.75
N PRO A 69 0.20 -2.92 13.98
CA PRO A 69 -1.22 -2.57 13.86
C PRO A 69 -1.58 -1.38 14.76
N LEU A 70 -2.36 -0.42 14.26
CA LEU A 70 -2.86 0.70 15.07
C LEU A 70 -4.22 0.40 15.71
N ILE A 71 -4.84 -0.73 15.35
CA ILE A 71 -6.13 -1.17 15.85
C ILE A 71 -6.05 -2.62 16.33
N ARG A 72 -7.04 -3.03 17.13
CA ARG A 72 -7.16 -4.41 17.65
C ARG A 72 -5.94 -4.87 18.46
N MET A 73 -5.23 -3.95 19.11
CA MET A 73 -4.05 -4.23 19.96
C MET A 73 -4.34 -5.16 21.16
N ASN A 74 -5.61 -5.40 21.48
CA ASN A 74 -6.05 -6.32 22.54
C ASN A 74 -6.36 -7.74 22.03
N GLU A 75 -6.28 -7.96 20.72
CA GLU A 75 -6.50 -9.26 20.09
C GLU A 75 -5.15 -9.88 19.74
N GLU A 76 -5.07 -11.21 19.78
CA GLU A 76 -3.86 -11.91 19.37
C GLU A 76 -3.82 -12.02 17.82
N PRO A 77 -2.73 -11.61 17.16
CA PRO A 77 -2.56 -11.81 15.72
C PRO A 77 -2.41 -13.30 15.41
N THR A 78 -3.14 -13.78 14.40
CA THR A 78 -3.20 -15.21 14.05
C THR A 78 -2.72 -15.54 12.64
N VAL A 79 -2.41 -14.52 11.84
CA VAL A 79 -2.01 -14.64 10.44
C VAL A 79 -0.59 -14.12 10.27
N ASN A 80 0.31 -14.94 9.76
CA ASN A 80 1.63 -14.48 9.32
C ASN A 80 1.49 -13.88 7.92
N CYS A 81 1.95 -12.64 7.74
CA CYS A 81 1.92 -11.98 6.45
C CYS A 81 3.18 -11.16 6.16
N SER A 82 3.48 -10.99 4.88
CA SER A 82 4.34 -9.92 4.39
C SER A 82 3.49 -8.72 3.97
N LEU A 83 4.08 -7.52 3.99
CA LEU A 83 3.40 -6.31 3.55
C LEU A 83 3.86 -5.97 2.14
N VAL A 84 2.90 -5.71 1.26
CA VAL A 84 3.15 -5.28 -0.11
C VAL A 84 2.47 -3.95 -0.35
N ASP A 85 3.08 -3.10 -1.14
CA ASP A 85 2.55 -1.80 -1.51
C ASP A 85 1.68 -1.89 -2.79
N ILE A 86 1.09 -0.78 -3.20
CA ILE A 86 0.21 -0.73 -4.39
C ILE A 86 0.96 -0.45 -5.70
N THR A 87 2.29 -0.51 -5.68
CA THR A 87 3.08 -0.34 -6.89
C THR A 87 3.00 -1.60 -7.77
N CYS A 88 3.42 -1.44 -9.02
CA CYS A 88 3.48 -2.55 -9.98
C CYS A 88 4.82 -3.29 -9.89
N ASP A 89 5.71 -2.87 -9.00
CA ASP A 89 7.05 -3.41 -8.84
C ASP A 89 7.03 -4.50 -7.76
N SER A 90 7.68 -5.64 -8.03
CA SER A 90 7.80 -6.73 -7.07
C SER A 90 8.67 -6.36 -5.87
N ASP A 91 9.51 -5.33 -6.00
CA ASP A 91 10.33 -4.79 -4.92
C ASP A 91 9.53 -3.88 -3.97
N GLY A 92 8.27 -3.55 -4.31
CA GLY A 92 7.32 -2.84 -3.47
C GLY A 92 6.81 -3.67 -2.30
N LYS A 93 7.70 -4.27 -1.50
CA LYS A 93 7.38 -5.11 -0.35
C LYS A 93 8.26 -4.79 0.84
N ILE A 94 7.74 -5.08 2.03
CA ILE A 94 8.51 -5.16 3.26
C ILE A 94 8.49 -6.62 3.67
N ASP A 95 9.67 -7.24 3.67
CA ASP A 95 9.87 -8.66 3.95
C ASP A 95 10.92 -8.90 5.03
N GLN A 96 11.31 -7.87 5.79
CA GLN A 96 12.07 -8.01 7.03
C GLN A 96 11.42 -7.21 8.14
N PHE A 97 11.12 -7.89 9.25
CA PHE A 97 10.42 -7.32 10.39
C PHE A 97 11.19 -7.58 11.68
N THR A 98 11.04 -6.66 12.63
CA THR A 98 11.63 -6.80 13.97
C THR A 98 10.58 -7.30 14.95
N ILE A 99 10.69 -8.56 15.37
CA ILE A 99 9.76 -9.18 16.32
C ILE A 99 10.52 -9.58 17.57
N GLY A 100 10.26 -8.86 18.66
CA GLY A 100 10.96 -9.08 19.93
C GLY A 100 12.45 -8.76 19.82
N ARG A 101 13.29 -9.79 19.68
CA ARG A 101 14.76 -9.67 19.51
C ARG A 101 15.28 -10.33 18.24
N GLU A 102 14.38 -10.78 17.38
CA GLU A 102 14.71 -11.53 16.16
C GLU A 102 14.23 -10.75 14.93
N ILE A 103 14.91 -11.00 13.81
CA ILE A 103 14.51 -10.51 12.49
C ILE A 103 13.80 -11.67 11.81
N THR A 104 12.59 -11.41 11.32
CA THR A 104 11.75 -12.43 10.68
C THR A 104 11.20 -11.90 9.37
N ASP A 105 10.97 -12.82 8.42
CA ASP A 105 10.51 -12.44 7.08
C ASP A 105 8.98 -12.31 7.00
N VAL A 106 8.30 -12.55 8.12
CA VAL A 106 6.86 -12.50 8.29
C VAL A 106 6.48 -11.69 9.51
N LEU A 107 5.35 -11.00 9.42
CA LEU A 107 4.75 -10.22 10.50
C LEU A 107 3.42 -10.86 10.93
N PRO A 108 3.26 -11.24 12.22
CA PRO A 108 1.98 -11.64 12.78
C PRO A 108 0.99 -10.47 12.77
N MET A 109 -0.12 -10.66 12.07
CA MET A 109 -1.20 -9.68 11.93
C MET A 109 -2.56 -10.30 12.22
N HIS A 110 -3.55 -9.45 12.44
CA HIS A 110 -4.93 -9.89 12.57
C HIS A 110 -5.53 -10.21 11.20
N PRO A 111 -6.40 -11.22 11.09
CA PRO A 111 -7.14 -11.48 9.87
C PRO A 111 -7.97 -10.25 9.49
N LEU A 112 -7.87 -9.83 8.23
CA LEU A 112 -8.65 -8.74 7.67
C LEU A 112 -10.13 -9.13 7.61
N LYS A 113 -10.99 -8.21 8.04
CA LYS A 113 -12.45 -8.36 7.94
C LYS A 113 -12.95 -7.50 6.80
N LYS A 114 -13.91 -8.03 6.05
CA LYS A 114 -14.51 -7.30 4.93
C LYS A 114 -15.19 -6.04 5.45
N ASP A 115 -15.00 -4.92 4.75
CA ASP A 115 -15.61 -3.62 5.03
C ASP A 115 -15.21 -3.00 6.39
N GLU A 116 -14.15 -3.51 7.05
CA GLU A 116 -13.55 -2.88 8.23
C GLU A 116 -12.17 -2.28 7.86
N PRO A 117 -11.89 -1.00 8.21
CA PRO A 117 -10.59 -0.41 7.97
C PRO A 117 -9.55 -1.08 8.87
N TYR A 118 -8.35 -1.29 8.32
CA TYR A 118 -7.23 -1.86 9.06
C TYR A 118 -5.99 -0.98 8.85
N TYR A 119 -5.59 -0.29 9.92
CA TYR A 119 -4.49 0.68 9.88
C TYR A 119 -3.22 0.08 10.47
N ILE A 120 -2.09 0.39 9.83
CA ILE A 120 -0.76 -0.06 10.20
C ILE A 120 0.10 1.20 10.36
N GLY A 121 0.90 1.23 11.42
CA GLY A 121 1.90 2.25 11.66
C GLY A 121 3.27 1.74 11.27
N LEU A 122 3.98 2.54 10.48
CA LEU A 122 5.41 2.39 10.19
C LEU A 122 6.15 3.44 11.01
N PHE A 123 7.05 3.00 11.89
CA PHE A 123 7.73 3.87 12.84
C PHE A 123 9.20 4.06 12.49
N LEU A 124 9.83 5.07 13.13
CA LEU A 124 11.24 5.43 12.94
C LEU A 124 11.58 5.89 11.52
N THR A 125 10.61 6.47 10.81
CA THR A 125 10.76 6.99 9.44
C THR A 125 11.22 8.45 9.36
N GLY A 126 11.34 9.15 10.50
CA GLY A 126 11.59 10.60 10.52
C GLY A 126 12.99 11.06 10.06
N ALA A 127 13.89 10.14 9.69
CA ALA A 127 15.20 10.46 9.15
C ALA A 127 15.36 9.88 7.74
N TYR A 128 15.86 10.70 6.81
CA TYR A 128 16.14 10.40 5.39
C TYR A 128 14.93 10.07 4.50
N GLN A 129 13.91 9.35 5.00
CA GLN A 129 12.81 8.81 4.18
C GLN A 129 12.08 9.90 3.38
N ASP A 130 11.73 11.02 4.00
CA ASP A 130 10.94 12.08 3.36
C ASP A 130 11.68 12.80 2.21
N VAL A 131 13.02 12.84 2.28
CA VAL A 131 13.86 13.54 1.30
C VAL A 131 14.32 12.60 0.20
N MET A 132 14.52 11.32 0.52
CA MET A 132 15.02 10.31 -0.41
C MET A 132 13.91 9.59 -1.20
N GLY A 133 12.64 9.74 -0.80
CA GLY A 133 11.52 9.12 -1.48
C GLY A 133 11.38 9.54 -2.95
N ASP A 134 11.20 8.57 -3.84
CA ASP A 134 10.98 8.76 -5.27
C ASP A 134 9.50 8.58 -5.66
N MET A 135 9.08 9.19 -6.77
CA MET A 135 7.72 9.12 -7.30
C MET A 135 7.53 7.88 -8.19
N HIS A 136 7.92 6.71 -7.70
CA HIS A 136 7.72 5.45 -8.41
C HIS A 136 6.22 5.25 -8.71
N ASN A 137 5.88 4.85 -9.94
CA ASN A 137 4.50 4.81 -10.43
C ASN A 137 3.71 6.13 -10.32
N LEU A 138 4.38 7.27 -10.23
CA LEU A 138 3.77 8.59 -10.05
C LEU A 138 2.99 8.73 -8.74
N PHE A 139 3.28 7.89 -7.73
CA PHE A 139 2.81 8.13 -6.38
C PHE A 139 3.62 9.27 -5.78
N GLY A 140 2.94 10.38 -5.47
CA GLY A 140 3.61 11.55 -4.92
C GLY A 140 3.64 11.54 -3.39
N ARG A 141 3.89 12.71 -2.82
CA ARG A 141 4.06 12.88 -1.37
C ARG A 141 2.80 12.50 -0.59
N LEU A 142 3.02 11.99 0.62
CA LEU A 142 1.97 11.68 1.56
C LEU A 142 1.35 12.94 2.18
N ASN A 143 0.13 12.83 2.72
CA ASN A 143 -0.37 13.86 3.62
C ASN A 143 0.43 13.81 4.93
N GLU A 144 0.85 14.97 5.42
CA GLU A 144 1.60 15.10 6.67
C GLU A 144 0.79 15.97 7.65
N VAL A 145 0.81 15.58 8.92
CA VAL A 145 0.07 16.26 9.98
C VAL A 145 1.01 16.49 11.14
N HIS A 146 1.15 17.74 11.58
CA HIS A 146 1.94 18.09 12.76
C HIS A 146 1.04 18.13 13.97
N ILE A 147 1.32 17.24 14.94
CA ILE A 147 0.53 17.08 16.15
C ILE A 147 1.36 17.60 17.33
N TYR A 148 0.77 18.49 18.12
CA TYR A 148 1.35 19.02 19.34
C TYR A 148 0.55 18.55 20.55
N SER A 149 1.25 18.20 21.61
CA SER A 149 0.66 17.77 22.88
C SER A 149 1.42 18.45 24.01
N TYR A 150 0.67 19.02 24.97
CA TYR A 150 1.21 19.64 26.18
C TYR A 150 0.24 19.40 27.34
N ASP A 151 0.78 19.22 28.54
CA ASP A 151 0.07 18.69 29.72
C ASP A 151 -1.16 19.51 30.17
N ASP A 152 -1.25 20.77 29.77
CA ASP A 152 -2.30 21.71 30.19
C ASP A 152 -3.45 21.85 29.16
N ASP A 153 -3.42 21.12 28.04
CA ASP A 153 -4.49 21.15 27.04
C ASP A 153 -5.68 20.26 27.46
N PRO A 154 -6.93 20.77 27.50
CA PRO A 154 -8.11 19.96 27.80
C PRO A 154 -8.36 18.78 26.85
N GLU A 155 -7.86 18.83 25.61
CA GLU A 155 -8.02 17.78 24.59
C GLU A 155 -6.76 16.90 24.44
N ASP A 156 -5.76 17.05 25.32
CA ASP A 156 -4.46 16.37 25.34
C ASP A 156 -3.54 16.62 24.12
N PHE A 157 -4.09 16.92 22.94
CA PHE A 157 -3.35 17.27 21.73
C PHE A 157 -4.15 18.18 20.79
N TYR A 158 -3.46 18.90 19.91
CA TYR A 158 -4.06 19.61 18.79
C TYR A 158 -3.25 19.42 17.50
N ILE A 159 -3.91 19.62 16.36
CA ILE A 159 -3.29 19.62 15.03
C ILE A 159 -2.83 21.04 14.72
N GLU A 160 -1.51 21.25 14.61
CA GLU A 160 -0.94 22.56 14.27
C GLU A 160 -1.02 22.81 12.77
N GLU A 161 -0.57 21.84 11.97
CA GLU A 161 -0.46 21.98 10.52
C GLU A 161 -0.88 20.71 9.81
N VAL A 162 -1.53 20.88 8.65
CA VAL A 162 -1.84 19.79 7.72
C VAL A 162 -1.25 20.15 6.37
N VAL A 163 -0.19 19.45 5.99
CA VAL A 163 0.42 19.56 4.66
C VAL A 163 -0.22 18.51 3.76
N LYS A 164 -0.88 18.98 2.70
CA LYS A 164 -1.51 18.07 1.74
C LYS A 164 -0.45 17.37 0.90
N GLY A 165 -0.64 16.08 0.71
CA GLY A 165 0.14 15.28 -0.22
C GLY A 165 -0.12 15.67 -1.68
N SER A 166 0.65 15.06 -2.58
CA SER A 166 0.59 15.41 -4.00
C SER A 166 -0.70 14.94 -4.65
N SER A 167 -1.26 15.79 -5.49
CA SER A 167 -2.32 15.41 -6.43
C SER A 167 -1.73 14.82 -7.72
N VAL A 168 -2.57 14.20 -8.54
CA VAL A 168 -2.17 13.71 -9.87
C VAL A 168 -1.67 14.86 -10.76
N GLU A 169 -2.28 16.03 -10.68
CA GLU A 169 -1.81 17.22 -11.41
C GLU A 169 -0.41 17.66 -10.97
N ASP A 170 -0.10 17.61 -9.68
CA ASP A 170 1.22 17.98 -9.15
C ASP A 170 2.32 17.07 -9.71
N VAL A 171 2.09 15.76 -9.67
CA VAL A 171 3.06 14.78 -10.17
C VAL A 171 3.23 14.89 -11.69
N LEU A 172 2.14 15.11 -12.43
CA LEU A 172 2.22 15.33 -13.88
C LEU A 172 3.00 16.62 -14.22
N ASN A 173 2.83 17.69 -13.45
CA ASN A 173 3.61 18.92 -13.63
C ASN A 173 5.11 18.68 -13.40
N VAL A 174 5.49 17.90 -12.38
CA VAL A 174 6.88 17.50 -12.13
C VAL A 174 7.46 16.78 -13.35
N MET A 175 6.69 15.87 -13.94
CA MET A 175 7.03 15.14 -15.17
C MET A 175 6.98 16.00 -16.46
N GLN A 176 6.86 17.32 -16.34
CA GLN A 176 6.82 18.29 -17.45
C GLN A 176 5.60 18.15 -18.37
N TYR A 177 4.54 17.50 -17.91
CA TYR A 177 3.23 17.57 -18.56
C TYR A 177 2.52 18.87 -18.19
N ASN A 178 1.50 19.22 -18.98
CA ASN A 178 0.62 20.34 -18.69
C ASN A 178 -0.80 19.82 -18.46
N PRO A 179 -1.20 19.57 -17.19
CA PRO A 179 -2.52 19.04 -16.85
C PRO A 179 -3.66 19.90 -17.39
N ARG A 180 -3.50 21.22 -17.44
CA ARG A 180 -4.52 22.14 -18.00
C ARG A 180 -4.69 21.95 -19.50
N ALA A 181 -3.60 21.77 -20.24
CA ALA A 181 -3.66 21.48 -21.67
C ALA A 181 -4.30 20.11 -21.92
N MET A 182 -3.93 19.10 -21.13
CA MET A 182 -4.52 17.75 -21.20
C MET A 182 -6.04 17.78 -20.95
N ALA A 183 -6.49 18.49 -19.91
CA ALA A 183 -7.92 18.66 -19.64
C ALA A 183 -8.64 19.36 -20.79
N SER A 184 -8.04 20.40 -21.38
CA SER A 184 -8.60 21.08 -22.55
C SER A 184 -8.69 20.15 -23.77
N ASP A 185 -7.70 19.29 -24.00
CA ASP A 185 -7.69 18.35 -25.12
C ASP A 185 -8.75 17.26 -24.95
N VAL A 186 -8.88 16.70 -23.74
CA VAL A 186 -9.93 15.73 -23.40
C VAL A 186 -11.31 16.34 -23.56
N LYS A 187 -11.53 17.56 -23.04
CA LYS A 187 -12.78 18.29 -23.22
C LYS A 187 -13.14 18.49 -24.69
N ARG A 188 -12.18 18.90 -25.53
CA ARG A 188 -12.38 19.05 -26.97
C ARG A 188 -12.78 17.73 -27.64
N LEU A 189 -12.20 16.61 -27.23
CA LEU A 189 -12.57 15.28 -27.73
C LEU A 189 -13.99 14.90 -27.33
N ILE A 190 -14.39 15.19 -26.09
CA ILE A 190 -15.75 14.95 -25.59
C ILE A 190 -16.77 15.82 -26.34
N ASP A 191 -16.50 17.12 -26.48
CA ASP A 191 -17.36 18.08 -27.19
C ASP A 191 -17.60 17.65 -28.65
N LYS A 192 -16.58 17.08 -29.30
CA LYS A 192 -16.72 16.52 -30.65
C LYS A 192 -17.69 15.34 -30.68
N GLN A 193 -17.64 14.42 -29.71
CA GLN A 193 -18.58 13.30 -29.65
C GLN A 193 -20.01 13.76 -29.37
N VAL A 194 -20.18 14.83 -28.60
CA VAL A 194 -21.48 15.46 -28.35
C VAL A 194 -22.02 16.11 -29.63
N TRP A 195 -21.18 16.83 -30.37
CA TRP A 195 -21.56 17.45 -31.64
C TRP A 195 -21.94 16.42 -32.72
N ASP A 196 -21.21 15.30 -32.79
CA ASP A 196 -21.51 14.16 -33.67
C ASP A 196 -22.80 13.41 -33.26
N GLY A 197 -23.45 13.76 -32.15
CA GLY A 197 -24.65 13.10 -31.64
C GLY A 197 -24.42 11.71 -31.05
N LYS A 198 -23.16 11.33 -30.81
CA LYS A 198 -22.77 10.02 -30.25
C LYS A 198 -22.79 10.00 -28.72
N LEU A 199 -22.75 11.16 -28.08
CA LEU A 199 -22.75 11.32 -26.63
C LEU A 199 -23.78 12.37 -26.21
N ASN A 200 -24.53 12.10 -25.15
CA ASN A 200 -25.46 13.08 -24.59
C ASN A 200 -24.69 14.26 -23.99
N PRO A 201 -25.07 15.53 -24.23
CA PRO A 201 -24.41 16.70 -23.63
C PRO A 201 -24.23 16.61 -22.10
N ARG A 202 -25.22 16.09 -21.38
CA ARG A 202 -25.13 15.94 -19.91
C ARG A 202 -24.07 14.92 -19.50
N GLU A 203 -23.92 13.85 -20.27
CA GLU A 203 -22.85 12.87 -20.04
C GLU A 203 -21.48 13.44 -20.41
N GLY A 204 -21.40 14.26 -21.46
CA GLY A 204 -20.17 14.97 -21.83
C GLY A 204 -19.64 15.85 -20.71
N VAL A 205 -20.50 16.65 -20.07
CA VAL A 205 -20.13 17.43 -18.88
C VAL A 205 -19.65 16.51 -17.76
N ARG A 206 -20.39 15.43 -17.46
CA ARG A 206 -20.01 14.48 -16.41
C ARG A 206 -18.62 13.86 -16.64
N TRP A 207 -18.28 13.52 -17.88
CA TRP A 207 -16.96 12.97 -18.22
C TRP A 207 -15.84 14.00 -18.10
N THR A 208 -16.12 15.25 -18.45
CA THR A 208 -15.16 16.35 -18.29
C THR A 208 -14.88 16.60 -16.81
N ASP A 209 -15.94 16.75 -16.00
CA ASP A 209 -15.84 16.92 -14.56
C ASP A 209 -15.13 15.72 -13.91
N PHE A 210 -15.43 14.49 -14.36
CA PHE A 210 -14.75 13.30 -13.88
C PHE A 210 -13.24 13.36 -14.12
N TYR A 211 -12.82 13.72 -15.34
CA TYR A 211 -11.40 13.82 -15.68
C TYR A 211 -10.68 14.91 -14.88
N GLU A 212 -11.28 16.09 -14.73
CA GLU A 212 -10.73 17.18 -13.91
C GLU A 212 -10.63 16.78 -12.43
N ASN A 213 -11.63 16.08 -11.89
CA ASN A 213 -11.59 15.55 -10.53
C ASN A 213 -10.53 14.46 -10.34
N CYS A 214 -10.23 13.66 -11.37
CA CYS A 214 -9.12 12.71 -11.33
C CYS A 214 -7.77 13.42 -11.27
N LEU A 215 -7.58 14.51 -12.03
CA LEU A 215 -6.36 15.31 -11.99
C LEU A 215 -6.15 15.99 -10.63
N ALA A 216 -7.20 16.56 -10.05
CA ALA A 216 -7.15 17.16 -8.70
C ALA A 216 -7.12 16.11 -7.57
N GLY A 217 -7.30 14.83 -7.91
CA GLY A 217 -7.34 13.72 -6.97
C GLY A 217 -5.98 13.43 -6.35
N TYR A 218 -6.01 12.86 -5.15
CA TYR A 218 -4.82 12.32 -4.49
C TYR A 218 -4.25 11.12 -5.28
N THR A 219 -2.94 10.93 -5.26
CA THR A 219 -2.27 9.89 -6.06
C THR A 219 -2.55 8.47 -5.56
N TYR A 220 -2.93 8.29 -4.30
CA TYR A 220 -3.17 6.99 -3.69
C TYR A 220 -4.62 6.54 -3.83
N LEU A 221 -4.87 5.24 -3.62
CA LEU A 221 -6.18 4.64 -3.84
C LEU A 221 -7.21 5.14 -2.82
N LYS A 222 -8.47 5.17 -3.26
CA LYS A 222 -9.63 5.44 -2.40
C LYS A 222 -10.25 4.09 -1.99
N GLN A 223 -10.65 3.98 -0.73
CA GLN A 223 -11.48 2.87 -0.22
C GLN A 223 -12.94 3.05 -0.64
#